data_AF-A0A182TA32-F1
#
_entry.id   AF-A0A182TA32-F1
#
_cell.length_a   1.000
_cell.length_b   1.000
_cell.length_c   1.000
_cell.angle_alpha   90.00
_cell.angle_beta   90.00
_cell.angle_gamma   90.00
#
_symmetry.space_group_name_H-M   'P 1'
#
loop_
_entity.id
_entity.type
_entity.pdbx_description
1 polymer ?
#
loop_
_entity_poly.entity_id
_entity_poly.type
_entity_poly.pdbx_seq_one_letter_code
_entity_poly.pdbx_strand_id
1 'polypeptide(L)'
;FTTPATFQCASIDCAEFLDAGSEDCIHQYSLHGCCAENTVCGKEKLAKLAQCYLDDKMYYEGQRMYPADEPCRTCQCKPGFDNSTIVDNPNCYEIQCGLELHAGDRLAMGCIPIYFGNHRCCPISWKCPSDSDEVIVEGRTEQTEVQEPNMQCKFGKLTLNKGDGITSDNKCVDCKCTVPPLAHCIQRADC
;
A
#
# COMPACT_ATOMS: atom_id res chain seq x y z
N PHE A 1 -32.80 -17.32 -4.54
CA PHE A 1 -31.66 -16.51 -4.05
C PHE A 1 -30.62 -16.46 -5.15
N THR A 2 -30.42 -15.30 -5.76
CA THR A 2 -29.41 -15.10 -6.81
C THR A 2 -28.10 -14.73 -6.11
N THR A 3 -27.10 -15.59 -6.19
CA THR A 3 -25.75 -15.23 -5.76
C THR A 3 -25.20 -14.15 -6.69
N PRO A 4 -24.70 -13.01 -6.17
CA PRO A 4 -24.08 -12.00 -7.01
C PRO A 4 -22.89 -12.60 -7.77
N ALA A 5 -22.66 -12.12 -9.00
CA ALA A 5 -21.49 -12.54 -9.78
C ALA A 5 -20.21 -12.10 -9.06
N THR A 6 -19.23 -13.00 -8.95
CA THR A 6 -17.94 -12.72 -8.32
C THR A 6 -16.81 -12.92 -9.32
N PHE A 7 -15.78 -12.08 -9.22
CA PHE A 7 -14.51 -12.30 -9.91
C PHE A 7 -13.55 -12.97 -8.92
N GLN A 8 -12.94 -14.07 -9.33
CA GLN A 8 -11.91 -14.74 -8.55
C GLN A 8 -10.60 -14.66 -9.32
N CYS A 9 -9.64 -13.91 -8.79
CA CYS A 9 -8.29 -13.86 -9.32
C CYS A 9 -7.49 -15.07 -8.84
N ALA A 10 -6.72 -15.69 -9.74
CA ALA A 10 -5.72 -16.65 -9.33
C ALA A 10 -4.59 -15.89 -8.62
N SER A 11 -4.34 -16.22 -7.36
CA SER A 11 -3.13 -15.80 -6.65
C SER A 11 -2.05 -16.82 -6.97
N ILE A 12 -1.10 -16.45 -7.82
CA ILE A 12 0.05 -17.30 -8.16
C ILE A 12 1.21 -16.81 -7.31
N ASP A 13 1.64 -17.64 -6.36
CA ASP A 13 2.86 -17.37 -5.60
C ASP A 13 4.08 -17.50 -6.50
N CYS A 14 5.02 -16.59 -6.30
CA CYS A 14 6.25 -16.57 -7.05
C CYS A 14 7.24 -17.58 -6.47
N ALA A 15 7.88 -18.39 -7.33
CA ALA A 15 8.74 -19.48 -6.91
C ALA A 15 9.96 -19.00 -6.10
N GLU A 16 10.41 -17.76 -6.32
CA GLU A 16 11.48 -17.13 -5.54
C GLU A 16 11.16 -16.98 -4.05
N PHE A 17 9.90 -17.05 -3.62
CA PHE A 17 9.55 -16.98 -2.20
C PHE A 17 9.67 -18.32 -1.47
N LEU A 18 9.91 -19.42 -2.20
CA LEU A 18 10.03 -20.76 -1.63
C LEU A 18 11.43 -21.07 -1.08
N ASP A 19 12.44 -20.30 -1.50
CA ASP A 19 13.81 -20.41 -1.02
C ASP A 19 14.33 -18.99 -0.74
N ALA A 20 14.90 -18.77 0.45
CA ALA A 20 15.43 -17.44 0.82
C ALA A 20 16.60 -17.01 -0.08
N GLY A 21 17.15 -17.93 -0.88
CA GLY A 21 18.30 -17.70 -1.74
C GLY A 21 19.57 -17.48 -0.94
N SER A 22 20.72 -17.45 -1.62
CA SER A 22 21.98 -17.01 -1.02
C SER A 22 22.13 -15.50 -1.15
N GLU A 23 22.85 -14.87 -0.21
CA GLU A 23 23.07 -13.40 -0.20
C GLU A 23 23.75 -12.86 -1.47
N ASP A 24 24.35 -13.73 -2.28
CA ASP A 24 25.00 -13.40 -3.55
C ASP A 24 24.13 -13.68 -4.78
N CYS A 25 22.81 -13.83 -4.60
CA CYS A 25 21.82 -14.00 -5.65
C CYS A 25 20.87 -12.79 -5.75
N ILE A 26 20.70 -12.26 -6.96
CA ILE A 26 19.80 -11.13 -7.23
C ILE A 26 18.72 -11.55 -8.22
N HIS A 27 17.45 -11.43 -7.80
CA HIS A 27 16.30 -11.65 -8.66
C HIS A 27 16.16 -10.55 -9.71
N GLN A 28 15.89 -10.98 -10.94
CA GLN A 28 15.72 -10.17 -12.12
C GLN A 28 14.23 -10.13 -12.47
N TYR A 29 13.64 -8.94 -12.40
CA TYR A 29 12.25 -8.74 -12.76
C TYR A 29 12.14 -8.15 -14.18
N SER A 30 11.00 -8.32 -14.82
CA SER A 30 10.61 -7.51 -15.99
C SER A 30 9.82 -6.28 -15.56
N LEU A 31 9.70 -5.32 -16.48
CA LEU A 31 8.84 -4.16 -16.28
C LEU A 31 7.39 -4.64 -16.12
N HIS A 32 6.74 -4.24 -15.02
CA HIS A 32 5.39 -4.71 -14.60
C HIS A 32 5.24 -6.21 -14.29
N GLY A 33 6.28 -7.04 -14.45
CA GLY A 33 6.20 -8.45 -14.08
C GLY A 33 6.01 -8.59 -12.57
N CYS A 34 5.20 -9.56 -12.11
CA CYS A 34 4.93 -9.82 -10.68
C CYS A 34 6.03 -10.68 -10.03
N CYS A 35 6.49 -11.71 -10.75
CA CYS A 35 7.53 -12.64 -10.28
C CYS A 35 8.86 -12.41 -11.00
N ALA A 36 9.94 -12.90 -10.41
CA ALA A 36 11.25 -12.88 -11.02
C ALA A 36 11.27 -13.78 -12.26
N GLU A 37 11.83 -13.28 -13.36
CA GLU A 37 12.03 -14.08 -14.57
C GLU A 37 13.34 -14.86 -14.52
N ASN A 38 14.30 -14.38 -13.73
CA ASN A 38 15.61 -15.00 -13.58
C ASN A 38 16.27 -14.62 -12.25
N THR A 39 17.36 -15.30 -11.91
CA THR A 39 18.20 -14.98 -10.74
C THR A 39 19.67 -15.05 -11.15
N VAL A 40 20.42 -13.98 -10.85
CA VAL A 40 21.87 -13.94 -11.11
C VAL A 40 22.60 -14.16 -9.80
N CYS A 41 23.40 -15.22 -9.72
CA CYS A 41 24.17 -15.58 -8.53
C CYS A 41 25.68 -15.51 -8.76
N GLY A 42 26.41 -15.16 -7.71
CA GLY A 42 27.87 -15.16 -7.67
C GLY A 42 28.49 -13.80 -7.96
N LYS A 43 29.45 -13.41 -7.10
CA LYS A 43 30.10 -12.09 -7.13
C LYS A 43 30.64 -11.67 -8.49
N GLU A 44 31.22 -12.60 -9.24
CA GLU A 44 31.78 -12.33 -10.57
C GLU A 44 30.70 -11.97 -11.62
N LYS A 45 29.50 -12.56 -11.49
CA LYS A 45 28.37 -12.24 -12.38
C LYS A 45 27.70 -10.94 -11.95
N LEU A 46 27.54 -10.73 -10.65
CA LEU A 46 26.98 -9.49 -10.11
C LEU A 46 27.84 -8.27 -10.45
N ALA A 47 29.17 -8.40 -10.46
CA ALA A 47 30.08 -7.33 -10.86
C ALA A 47 29.93 -6.89 -12.33
N LYS A 48 29.23 -7.66 -13.17
CA LYS A 48 28.95 -7.33 -14.57
C LYS A 48 27.60 -6.66 -14.77
N LEU A 49 26.74 -6.65 -13.75
CA LEU A 49 25.43 -6.00 -13.81
C LEU A 49 25.59 -4.50 -13.69
N ALA A 50 24.71 -3.75 -14.37
CA ALA A 50 24.63 -2.31 -14.13
C ALA A 50 24.22 -2.04 -12.68
N GLN A 51 24.71 -0.92 -12.13
CA GLN A 51 24.39 -0.45 -10.78
C GLN A 51 23.59 0.84 -10.86
N CYS A 52 22.52 0.91 -10.08
CA CYS A 52 21.67 2.09 -9.93
C CYS A 52 21.71 2.57 -8.49
N TYR A 53 21.50 3.87 -8.28
CA TYR A 53 21.43 4.45 -6.95
C TYR A 53 20.10 5.17 -6.78
N LEU A 54 19.40 4.89 -5.68
CA LEU A 54 18.14 5.54 -5.31
C LEU A 54 18.10 5.65 -3.78
N ASP A 55 17.78 6.83 -3.26
CA ASP A 55 17.66 7.09 -1.80
C ASP A 55 18.87 6.57 -1.00
N ASP A 56 20.08 6.91 -1.47
CA ASP A 56 21.38 6.46 -0.91
C ASP A 56 21.61 4.93 -0.88
N LYS A 57 20.77 4.15 -1.58
CA LYS A 57 20.90 2.70 -1.71
C LYS A 57 21.35 2.32 -3.11
N MET A 58 22.24 1.33 -3.18
CA MET A 58 22.69 0.74 -4.43
C MET A 58 21.82 -0.48 -4.78
N TYR A 59 21.46 -0.56 -6.05
CA TYR A 59 20.69 -1.66 -6.64
C TYR A 59 21.43 -2.20 -7.85
N TYR A 60 21.32 -3.50 -8.08
CA TYR A 60 21.78 -4.15 -9.30
C TYR A 60 20.68 -4.16 -10.35
N GLU A 61 21.11 -4.24 -11.61
CA GLU A 61 20.23 -4.40 -12.76
C GLU A 61 19.16 -5.46 -12.52
N GLY A 62 17.93 -5.16 -12.96
CA GLY A 62 16.76 -6.04 -12.83
C GLY A 62 16.04 -5.95 -11.49
N GLN A 63 16.64 -5.37 -10.45
CA GLN A 63 15.96 -5.16 -9.17
C GLN A 63 14.85 -4.09 -9.27
N ARG A 64 13.80 -4.29 -8.47
CA ARG A 64 12.81 -3.25 -8.20
C ARG A 64 13.32 -2.30 -7.12
N MET A 65 12.99 -1.04 -7.27
CA MET A 65 13.35 0.05 -6.37
C MET A 65 12.07 0.80 -6.01
N TYR A 66 11.98 1.28 -4.77
CA TYR A 66 10.79 1.95 -4.24
C TYR A 66 11.23 3.30 -3.69
N PRO A 67 11.01 4.39 -4.46
CA PRO A 67 11.36 5.74 -4.02
C PRO A 67 10.58 6.14 -2.76
N ALA A 68 11.27 6.69 -1.76
CA ALA A 68 10.65 7.13 -0.52
C ALA A 68 9.72 8.34 -0.72
N ASP A 69 10.14 9.30 -1.56
CA ASP A 69 9.41 10.54 -1.81
C ASP A 69 8.26 10.38 -2.82
N GLU A 70 8.28 9.30 -3.61
CA GLU A 70 7.22 8.96 -4.57
C GLU A 70 6.67 7.56 -4.25
N PRO A 71 5.94 7.40 -3.11
CA PRO A 71 5.53 6.09 -2.59
C PRO A 71 4.52 5.35 -3.48
N CYS A 72 3.97 6.04 -4.49
CA CYS A 72 3.11 5.45 -5.51
C CYS A 72 3.83 5.01 -6.77
N ARG A 73 5.15 5.08 -6.80
CA ARG A 73 5.95 4.63 -7.92
C ARG A 73 6.85 3.48 -7.52
N THR A 74 7.12 2.65 -8.50
CA THR A 74 8.18 1.67 -8.42
C THR A 74 9.07 1.86 -9.64
N CYS A 75 10.37 1.75 -9.42
CA CYS A 75 11.37 1.86 -10.46
C CYS A 75 12.06 0.52 -10.66
N GLN A 76 12.66 0.33 -11.83
CA GLN A 76 13.49 -0.81 -12.11
C GLN A 76 14.92 -0.35 -12.39
N CYS A 77 15.90 -1.00 -11.76
CA CYS A 77 17.29 -0.73 -12.08
C CYS A 77 17.59 -1.26 -13.49
N LYS A 78 17.92 -0.35 -14.40
CA LYS A 78 18.33 -0.63 -15.77
C LYS A 78 19.56 0.21 -16.13
N PRO A 79 20.36 -0.22 -17.11
CA PRO A 79 21.46 0.59 -17.62
C PRO A 79 20.99 2.00 -18.00
N GLY A 80 21.66 3.03 -17.48
CA GLY A 80 21.30 4.43 -17.75
C GLY A 80 20.16 4.97 -16.87
N PHE A 81 19.82 4.30 -15.77
CA PHE A 81 18.89 4.86 -14.78
C PHE A 81 19.41 6.20 -14.22
N ASP A 82 18.59 7.24 -14.36
CA ASP A 82 18.83 8.57 -13.80
C ASP A 82 17.87 8.85 -12.65
N ASN A 83 18.41 9.06 -11.45
CA ASN A 83 17.61 9.34 -10.26
C ASN A 83 17.27 10.83 -10.08
N SER A 84 17.65 11.70 -11.03
CA SER A 84 17.38 13.14 -10.97
C SER A 84 15.89 13.48 -10.93
N THR A 85 15.06 12.66 -11.60
CA THR A 85 13.60 12.82 -11.66
C THR A 85 12.95 11.44 -11.65
N ILE A 86 12.01 11.19 -10.75
CA ILE A 86 11.28 9.91 -10.67
C ILE A 86 9.99 9.91 -11.50
N VAL A 87 9.34 11.08 -11.64
CA VAL A 87 8.02 11.20 -12.27
C VAL A 87 8.04 10.96 -13.79
N ASP A 88 9.10 11.37 -14.47
CA ASP A 88 9.23 11.23 -15.93
C ASP A 88 10.27 10.18 -16.35
N ASN A 89 10.76 9.39 -15.40
CA ASN A 89 11.76 8.36 -15.67
C ASN A 89 11.10 7.15 -16.36
N PRO A 90 11.58 6.73 -17.54
CA PRO A 90 11.00 5.60 -18.28
C PRO A 90 11.15 4.24 -17.55
N ASN A 91 12.05 4.16 -16.56
CA ASN A 91 12.24 2.98 -15.73
C ASN A 91 11.36 3.00 -14.47
N CYS A 92 10.59 4.06 -14.25
CA CYS A 92 9.68 4.20 -13.13
C CYS A 92 8.23 4.22 -13.63
N TYR A 93 7.35 3.56 -12.89
CA TYR A 93 5.94 3.48 -13.23
C TYR A 93 5.08 3.54 -11.98
N GLU A 94 3.84 4.00 -12.18
CA GLU A 94 2.86 4.10 -11.10
C GLU A 94 2.34 2.71 -10.71
N ILE A 95 2.18 2.53 -9.40
CA ILE A 95 1.65 1.32 -8.82
C ILE A 95 0.13 1.34 -8.99
N GLN A 96 -0.40 0.29 -9.64
CA GLN A 96 -1.85 0.07 -9.73
C GLN A 96 -2.27 -0.95 -8.68
N CYS A 97 -2.92 -0.49 -7.60
CA CYS A 97 -3.36 -1.37 -6.51
C CYS A 97 -4.53 -2.30 -6.88
N GLY A 98 -5.25 -2.01 -7.98
CA GLY A 98 -6.36 -2.84 -8.46
C GLY A 98 -7.51 -2.99 -7.45
N LEU A 99 -7.82 -1.94 -6.68
CA LEU A 99 -8.78 -2.02 -5.55
C LEU A 99 -10.17 -2.51 -5.96
N GLU A 100 -10.64 -2.10 -7.12
CA GLU A 100 -11.95 -2.49 -7.66
C GLU A 100 -12.02 -3.99 -7.93
N LEU A 101 -10.90 -4.58 -8.35
CA LEU A 101 -10.78 -6.00 -8.66
C LEU A 101 -10.53 -6.85 -7.41
N HIS A 102 -9.64 -6.39 -6.52
CA HIS A 102 -9.15 -7.18 -5.39
C HIS A 102 -9.89 -6.93 -4.06
N ALA A 103 -10.58 -5.79 -3.94
CA ALA A 103 -11.25 -5.38 -2.70
C ALA A 103 -12.68 -4.87 -2.94
N GLY A 104 -13.27 -5.13 -4.11
CA GLY A 104 -14.62 -4.68 -4.43
C GLY A 104 -15.69 -5.19 -3.45
N ASP A 105 -15.55 -6.42 -2.95
CA ASP A 105 -16.40 -7.01 -1.91
C ASP A 105 -16.25 -6.27 -0.58
N ARG A 106 -15.01 -5.97 -0.15
CA ARG A 106 -14.72 -5.23 1.07
C ARG A 106 -15.25 -3.80 1.02
N LEU A 107 -15.06 -3.13 -0.12
CA LEU A 107 -15.61 -1.80 -0.37
C LEU A 107 -17.14 -1.81 -0.32
N ALA A 108 -17.78 -2.81 -0.94
CA ALA A 108 -19.24 -2.97 -0.90
C ALA A 108 -19.77 -3.24 0.53
N MET A 109 -18.99 -3.91 1.37
CA MET A 109 -19.30 -4.11 2.79
C MET A 109 -19.02 -2.88 3.67
N GLY A 110 -18.50 -1.79 3.11
CA GLY A 110 -18.17 -0.57 3.85
C GLY A 110 -16.88 -0.67 4.66
N CYS A 111 -15.98 -1.60 4.31
CA CYS A 111 -14.65 -1.65 4.90
C CYS A 111 -13.81 -0.46 4.43
N ILE A 112 -12.95 0.04 5.33
CA ILE A 112 -12.03 1.15 5.06
C ILE A 112 -10.60 0.65 4.91
N PRO A 113 -9.82 1.18 3.95
CA PRO A 113 -8.44 0.76 3.73
C PRO A 113 -7.52 1.18 4.88
N ILE A 114 -6.58 0.30 5.21
CA ILE A 114 -5.48 0.56 6.16
C ILE A 114 -4.20 0.77 5.36
N TYR A 115 -3.62 1.96 5.47
CA TYR A 115 -2.33 2.31 4.86
C TYR A 115 -1.19 2.21 5.87
N PHE A 116 0.06 2.07 5.41
CA PHE A 116 1.21 1.92 6.29
C PHE A 116 2.00 3.24 6.43
N GLY A 117 2.07 3.79 7.64
CA GLY A 117 2.79 5.01 7.95
C GLY A 117 2.44 6.17 7.00
N ASN A 118 3.46 6.75 6.39
CA ASN A 118 3.31 7.79 5.37
C ASN A 118 3.17 7.24 3.93
N HIS A 119 3.32 5.92 3.74
CA HIS A 119 3.20 5.27 2.44
C HIS A 119 1.72 4.99 2.15
N ARG A 120 1.03 6.01 1.61
CA ARG A 120 -0.42 5.99 1.38
C ARG A 120 -0.83 5.52 -0.02
N CYS A 121 0.03 4.79 -0.73
CA CYS A 121 -0.31 4.42 -2.10
C CYS A 121 -1.32 3.28 -2.18
N CYS A 122 -0.94 2.10 -1.70
CA CYS A 122 -1.80 0.94 -1.66
C CYS A 122 -2.11 0.56 -0.21
N PRO A 123 -3.34 0.13 0.08
CA PRO A 123 -3.68 -0.40 1.39
C PRO A 123 -2.96 -1.72 1.62
N ILE A 124 -2.46 -1.90 2.84
CA ILE A 124 -1.83 -3.15 3.31
C ILE A 124 -2.85 -4.09 3.95
N SER A 125 -3.98 -3.54 4.41
CA SER A 125 -5.05 -4.28 5.07
C SER A 125 -6.35 -3.46 5.04
N TRP A 126 -7.40 -3.98 5.67
CA TRP A 126 -8.73 -3.38 5.68
C TRP A 126 -9.35 -3.51 7.07
N LYS A 127 -10.01 -2.45 7.54
CA LYS A 127 -10.88 -2.49 8.71
C LYS A 127 -12.32 -2.59 8.23
N CYS A 128 -12.98 -3.70 8.53
CA CYS A 128 -14.38 -3.90 8.20
C CYS A 128 -15.28 -3.59 9.41
N PRO A 129 -16.50 -3.08 9.20
CA PRO A 129 -17.42 -2.82 10.30
C PRO A 129 -17.76 -4.08 11.09
N SER A 130 -17.74 -3.96 12.41
CA SER A 130 -18.13 -4.96 13.40
C SER A 130 -19.14 -4.35 14.37
N ASP A 131 -20.00 -5.18 14.98
CA ASP A 131 -20.93 -4.73 16.02
C ASP A 131 -20.22 -4.33 17.32
N SER A 132 -18.94 -4.68 17.49
CA SER A 132 -18.08 -4.26 18.60
C SER A 132 -17.36 -2.92 18.37
N ASP A 133 -17.53 -2.30 17.21
CA ASP A 133 -16.88 -1.02 16.92
C ASP A 133 -17.57 0.13 17.66
N GLU A 134 -16.77 0.99 18.26
CA GLU A 134 -17.25 2.16 19.01
C GLU A 134 -16.54 3.43 18.52
N VAL A 135 -17.21 4.57 18.68
CA VAL A 135 -16.66 5.89 18.34
C VAL A 135 -15.79 6.39 19.50
N ILE A 136 -14.54 6.69 19.20
CA ILE A 136 -13.61 7.33 20.14
C ILE A 136 -13.69 8.84 19.95
N VAL A 137 -14.14 9.54 21.00
CA VAL A 137 -14.26 11.00 20.99
C VAL A 137 -13.06 11.61 21.73
N GLU A 138 -11.92 11.67 21.05
CA GLU A 138 -10.71 12.31 21.58
C GLU A 138 -10.27 13.46 20.66
N GLY A 139 -10.03 14.65 21.25
CA GLY A 139 -9.47 15.79 20.51
C GLY A 139 -10.47 16.71 19.79
N ARG A 140 -11.79 16.63 20.06
CA ARG A 140 -12.76 17.63 19.59
C ARG A 140 -12.37 19.02 20.13
N THR A 141 -11.80 19.87 19.29
CA THR A 141 -11.40 21.23 19.68
C THR A 141 -12.57 22.19 19.65
N GLU A 142 -13.66 21.87 18.95
CA GLU A 142 -14.83 22.74 18.82
C GLU A 142 -16.14 21.94 18.96
N GLN A 143 -16.85 22.16 20.07
CA GLN A 143 -18.22 21.69 20.27
C GLN A 143 -19.27 22.64 19.66
N THR A 144 -18.83 23.67 18.92
CA THR A 144 -19.62 24.88 18.67
C THR A 144 -19.93 25.16 17.21
N GLU A 145 -19.35 24.42 16.25
CA GLU A 145 -19.74 24.57 14.85
C GLU A 145 -21.02 23.78 14.57
N VAL A 146 -21.99 24.44 13.94
CA VAL A 146 -23.23 23.83 13.47
C VAL A 146 -22.85 22.64 12.60
N GLN A 147 -23.19 21.43 13.08
CA GLN A 147 -22.87 20.18 12.40
C GLN A 147 -23.68 20.11 11.10
N GLU A 148 -23.07 20.57 10.01
CA GLU A 148 -23.61 20.36 8.68
C GLU A 148 -23.59 18.84 8.39
N PRO A 149 -24.73 18.21 8.08
CA PRO A 149 -24.83 16.76 7.92
C PRO A 149 -23.96 16.19 6.77
N ASN A 150 -23.40 17.05 5.93
CA ASN A 150 -22.50 16.68 4.82
C ASN A 150 -21.02 16.52 5.24
N MET A 151 -20.66 16.80 6.50
CA MET A 151 -19.26 16.75 7.00
C MET A 151 -19.01 15.60 7.99
N GLN A 152 -19.73 14.48 7.83
CA GLN A 152 -19.62 13.30 8.69
C GLN A 152 -19.10 12.09 7.92
N CYS A 153 -18.30 11.25 8.59
CA CYS A 153 -17.91 9.95 8.05
C CYS A 153 -18.89 8.86 8.46
N LYS A 154 -19.10 7.88 7.57
CA LYS A 154 -19.88 6.68 7.88
C LYS A 154 -18.99 5.45 7.93
N PHE A 155 -19.21 4.62 8.93
CA PHE A 155 -18.54 3.32 9.07
C PHE A 155 -19.49 2.30 9.69
N GLY A 156 -20.02 1.39 8.86
CA GLY A 156 -21.11 0.50 9.26
C GLY A 156 -22.33 1.28 9.74
N LYS A 157 -22.73 1.03 11.00
CA LYS A 157 -23.83 1.75 11.67
C LYS A 157 -23.37 3.05 12.35
N LEU A 158 -22.06 3.28 12.45
CA LEU A 158 -21.47 4.42 13.14
C LEU A 158 -21.48 5.66 12.23
N THR A 159 -21.72 6.80 12.87
CA THR A 159 -21.58 8.13 12.26
C THR A 159 -20.54 8.89 13.08
N LEU A 160 -19.50 9.35 12.41
CA LEU A 160 -18.35 10.02 13.01
C LEU A 160 -18.32 11.48 12.59
N ASN A 161 -18.11 12.38 13.54
CA ASN A 161 -17.78 13.76 13.20
C ASN A 161 -16.30 13.85 12.81
N LYS A 162 -15.95 14.92 12.10
CA LYS A 162 -14.55 15.21 11.80
C LYS A 162 -13.71 15.22 13.09
N GLY A 163 -12.63 14.45 13.10
CA GLY A 163 -11.75 14.26 14.25
C GLY A 163 -12.07 13.03 15.11
N ASP A 164 -13.29 12.50 15.07
CA ASP A 164 -13.65 11.29 15.82
C ASP A 164 -12.88 10.07 15.28
N GLY A 165 -12.51 9.16 16.19
CA GLY A 165 -11.84 7.90 15.90
C GLY A 165 -12.75 6.68 15.96
N ILE A 166 -12.25 5.54 15.52
CA ILE A 166 -12.92 4.23 15.63
C ILE A 166 -12.03 3.29 16.45
N THR A 167 -12.62 2.50 17.34
CA THR A 167 -11.88 1.44 18.05
C THR A 167 -11.20 0.48 17.08
N SER A 168 -10.06 -0.07 17.48
CA SER A 168 -9.29 -1.02 16.69
C SER A 168 -8.74 -2.11 17.59
N ASP A 169 -8.89 -3.36 17.16
CA ASP A 169 -8.30 -4.51 17.85
C ASP A 169 -6.76 -4.51 17.74
N ASN A 170 -6.23 -3.81 16.73
CA ASN A 170 -4.80 -3.61 16.56
C ASN A 170 -4.40 -2.22 17.09
N LYS A 171 -3.60 -2.20 18.17
CA LYS A 171 -3.06 -0.98 18.81
C LYS A 171 -2.14 -0.15 17.91
N CYS A 172 -1.62 -0.76 16.85
CA CYS A 172 -0.80 -0.07 15.86
C CYS A 172 -1.63 0.66 14.80
N VAL A 173 -2.93 0.39 14.72
CA VAL A 173 -3.83 0.98 13.71
C VAL A 173 -4.68 2.07 14.35
N ASP A 174 -4.56 3.28 13.83
CA ASP A 174 -5.41 4.43 14.19
C ASP A 174 -6.34 4.75 13.03
N CYS A 175 -7.64 4.83 13.30
CA CYS A 175 -8.68 5.09 12.32
C CYS A 175 -9.46 6.33 12.71
N LYS A 176 -9.47 7.36 11.85
CA LYS A 176 -10.09 8.66 12.15
C LYS A 176 -10.87 9.23 10.98
N CYS A 177 -11.92 9.99 11.30
CA CYS A 177 -12.65 10.79 10.33
C CYS A 177 -11.91 12.10 10.07
N THR A 178 -10.92 12.09 9.16
CA THR A 178 -10.16 13.29 8.80
C THR A 178 -10.78 14.02 7.60
N VAL A 179 -11.24 13.27 6.60
CA VAL A 179 -11.84 13.77 5.36
C VAL A 179 -13.14 12.98 5.06
N PRO A 180 -14.32 13.51 5.41
CA PRO A 180 -15.61 12.91 5.06
C PRO A 180 -15.74 12.61 3.55
N PRO A 181 -16.51 11.58 3.14
CA PRO A 181 -17.47 10.80 3.93
C PRO A 181 -16.93 9.48 4.51
N LEU A 182 -15.63 9.18 4.34
CA LEU A 182 -15.04 7.92 4.79
C LEU A 182 -13.95 8.16 5.85
N ALA A 183 -13.88 7.26 6.83
CA ALA A 183 -12.79 7.25 7.77
C ALA A 183 -11.50 6.70 7.12
N HIS A 184 -10.36 7.15 7.62
CA HIS A 184 -9.04 6.78 7.12
C HIS A 184 -8.28 6.05 8.22
N CYS A 185 -7.68 4.89 7.88
CA CYS A 185 -6.88 4.12 8.82
C CYS A 185 -5.41 4.13 8.42
N ILE A 186 -4.55 4.30 9.42
CA ILE A 186 -3.10 4.25 9.26
C ILE A 186 -2.54 3.29 10.31
N GLN A 187 -1.81 2.28 9.86
CA GLN A 187 -0.92 1.51 10.72
C GLN A 187 0.37 2.30 10.91
N ARG A 188 0.72 2.61 12.16
CA ARG A 188 1.94 3.35 12.47
C ARG A 188 3.17 2.47 12.25
N ALA A 189 4.27 3.09 11.82
CA ALA A 189 5.54 2.41 11.53
C ALA A 189 6.41 2.21 12.78
N ASP A 190 6.13 2.94 13.87
CA ASP A 190 6.82 2.85 15.17
C ASP A 190 6.21 1.77 16.09
N CYS A 191 5.45 0.87 15.49
CA CYS A 191 4.78 -0.27 16.08
C CYS A 191 5.24 -1.49 15.25
#